data_AF-A0A6H1UG89-F1
#
_entry.id   AF-A0A6H1UG89-F1
#
_cell.length_a   1.000
_cell.length_b   1.000
_cell.length_c   1.000
_cell.angle_alpha   90.00
_cell.angle_beta   90.00
_cell.angle_gamma   90.00
#
_symmetry.space_group_name_H-M   'P 1'
#
loop_
_entity.id
_entity.type
_entity.pdbx_description
1 polymer ?
#
loop_
_entity_poly.entity_id
_entity_poly.type
_entity_poly.pdbx_seq_one_letter_code
_entity_poly.pdbx_strand_id
1 'polypeptide(L)'
;MSVTAVPLLAKPELKSHHKARHQKKYGIGAYAETCVEFRFEADIEKFDDLDDALTELQGTEGWDLFIAFFSKKYHVAVSFYTAQESQDEVIAKIQGVIKAQLGEVATTILAGDANYGDWDGSYAE
;
A
#
# COMPACT_ATOMS: atom_id res chain seq x y z
N MET A 1 -1.64 -10.88 13.19
CA MET A 1 -1.73 -9.90 12.11
C MET A 1 -2.43 -8.67 12.66
N SER A 2 -1.78 -7.52 12.63
CA SER A 2 -2.37 -6.24 13.08
C SER A 2 -2.13 -5.21 11.99
N VAL A 3 -3.23 -4.62 11.52
CA VAL A 3 -3.18 -3.46 10.62
C VAL A 3 -3.24 -2.20 11.48
N THR A 4 -2.21 -1.38 11.39
CA THR A 4 -2.14 -0.10 12.07
C THR A 4 -2.64 0.98 11.11
N ALA A 5 -3.71 1.68 11.51
CA ALA A 5 -4.23 2.78 10.71
C ALA A 5 -3.28 3.98 10.75
N VAL A 6 -2.90 4.46 9.57
CA VAL A 6 -2.15 5.71 9.41
C VAL A 6 -3.09 6.89 9.70
N PRO A 7 -2.73 7.80 10.62
CA PRO A 7 -3.56 8.95 10.93
C PRO A 7 -3.82 9.81 9.69
N LEU A 8 -5.02 10.36 9.59
CA LEU A 8 -5.40 11.22 8.46
C LEU A 8 -5.10 12.69 8.79
N LEU A 9 -4.30 13.35 7.94
CA LEU A 9 -4.13 14.80 7.94
C LEU A 9 -5.35 15.49 7.31
N ALA A 10 -5.40 16.81 7.42
CA ALA A 10 -6.52 17.59 6.86
C ALA A 10 -6.66 17.38 5.35
N LYS A 11 -7.73 16.70 4.96
CA LYS A 11 -8.09 16.38 3.57
C LYS A 11 -9.23 17.29 3.06
N PRO A 12 -9.15 17.85 1.85
CA PRO A 12 -10.24 18.62 1.27
C PRO A 12 -11.50 17.77 1.05
N GLU A 13 -12.66 18.32 1.39
CA GLU A 13 -13.93 17.70 1.05
C GLU A 13 -14.24 17.81 -0.44
N LEU A 14 -14.88 16.78 -0.99
CA LEU A 14 -15.40 16.81 -2.35
C LEU A 14 -16.61 17.76 -2.43
N LYS A 15 -16.52 18.75 -3.31
CA LYS A 15 -17.59 19.73 -3.56
C LYS A 15 -18.20 19.52 -4.95
N SER A 16 -19.47 19.92 -5.11
CA SER A 16 -20.23 19.74 -6.36
C SER A 16 -19.61 20.38 -7.60
N HIS A 17 -18.82 21.46 -7.45
CA HIS A 17 -18.16 22.14 -8.56
C HIS A 17 -16.78 21.53 -8.93
N HIS A 18 -16.31 20.51 -8.21
CA HIS A 18 -15.06 19.81 -8.55
C HIS A 18 -15.23 18.93 -9.80
N LYS A 19 -14.71 19.44 -10.93
CA LYS A 19 -14.50 18.65 -12.16
C LYS A 19 -13.45 17.56 -11.92
N ALA A 20 -13.45 16.51 -12.76
CA ALA A 20 -12.53 15.38 -12.66
C ALA A 20 -11.05 15.78 -12.51
N ARG A 21 -10.58 16.76 -13.27
CA ARG A 21 -9.19 17.27 -13.14
C ARG A 21 -8.87 17.84 -11.76
N HIS A 22 -9.85 18.45 -11.07
CA HIS A 22 -9.65 18.97 -9.72
C HIS A 22 -9.60 17.81 -8.73
N GLN A 23 -10.49 16.82 -8.90
CA GLN A 23 -10.50 15.61 -8.09
C GLN A 23 -9.18 14.86 -8.19
N LYS A 24 -8.66 14.68 -9.41
CA LYS A 24 -7.34 14.08 -9.67
C LYS A 24 -6.20 14.88 -9.03
N LYS A 25 -6.20 16.21 -9.22
CA LYS A 25 -5.16 17.08 -8.63
C LYS A 25 -5.13 17.01 -7.09
N TYR A 26 -6.28 16.86 -6.46
CA TYR A 26 -6.40 16.77 -5.01
C TYR A 26 -6.45 15.33 -4.50
N GLY A 27 -6.37 14.28 -5.32
CA GLY A 27 -6.50 12.89 -4.83
C GLY A 27 -7.80 12.65 -4.03
N ILE A 28 -8.95 13.12 -4.52
CA ILE A 28 -10.25 12.99 -3.84
C ILE A 28 -11.31 12.38 -4.75
N GLY A 29 -12.44 11.96 -4.17
CA GLY A 29 -13.55 11.39 -4.92
C GLY A 29 -13.13 10.11 -5.63
N ALA A 30 -13.35 10.04 -6.94
CA ALA A 30 -12.98 8.88 -7.75
C ALA A 30 -11.46 8.66 -7.89
N TYR A 31 -10.64 9.66 -7.53
CA TYR A 31 -9.18 9.60 -7.54
C TYR A 31 -8.58 9.57 -6.13
N ALA A 32 -9.41 9.30 -5.10
CA ALA A 32 -8.88 9.01 -3.78
C ALA A 32 -8.11 7.68 -3.84
N GLU A 33 -6.95 7.64 -3.22
CA GLU A 33 -6.07 6.48 -3.19
C GLU A 33 -5.83 6.04 -1.75
N THR A 34 -5.89 4.74 -1.55
CA THR A 34 -5.51 4.06 -0.32
C THR A 34 -4.11 3.50 -0.54
N CYS A 35 -3.25 3.59 0.46
CA CYS A 35 -1.95 2.93 0.49
C CYS A 35 -1.89 1.94 1.65
N VAL A 36 -1.29 0.78 1.39
CA VAL A 36 -1.00 -0.26 2.36
C VAL A 36 0.48 -0.60 2.28
N GLU A 37 1.17 -0.52 3.41
CA GLU A 37 2.59 -0.85 3.51
C GLU A 37 2.82 -2.06 4.42
N PHE A 38 3.56 -3.04 3.91
CA PHE A 38 3.98 -4.24 4.61
C PHE A 38 5.45 -4.11 4.98
N ARG A 39 5.74 -4.37 6.25
CA ARG A 39 7.10 -4.42 6.79
C ARG A 39 7.36 -5.77 7.44
N PHE A 40 8.40 -6.45 6.99
CA PHE A 40 8.77 -7.75 7.53
C PHE A 40 10.26 -8.05 7.33
N GLU A 41 10.83 -8.86 8.21
CA GLU A 41 12.18 -9.39 8.05
C GLU A 41 12.11 -10.74 7.33
N ALA A 42 12.94 -10.91 6.31
CA ALA A 42 13.09 -12.15 5.57
C ALA A 42 14.46 -12.20 4.87
N ASP A 43 14.75 -13.34 4.23
CA ASP A 43 15.97 -13.54 3.47
C ASP A 43 16.04 -12.60 2.25
N ILE A 44 17.12 -11.83 2.14
CA ILE A 44 17.36 -10.91 1.01
C ILE A 44 17.66 -11.65 -0.28
N GLU A 45 18.14 -12.90 -0.22
CA GLU A 45 18.47 -13.68 -1.43
C GLU A 45 17.23 -13.97 -2.29
N LYS A 46 16.03 -13.85 -1.70
CA LYS A 46 14.74 -14.01 -2.39
C LYS A 46 14.11 -12.69 -2.86
N PHE A 47 14.86 -11.60 -2.84
CA PHE A 47 14.33 -10.28 -3.21
C PHE A 47 13.81 -10.29 -4.64
N ASP A 48 14.62 -10.73 -5.60
CA ASP A 48 14.27 -10.74 -7.02
C ASP A 48 13.04 -11.63 -7.29
N ASP A 49 12.97 -12.82 -6.67
CA ASP A 49 11.81 -13.73 -6.79
C ASP A 49 10.51 -13.10 -6.26
N LEU A 50 10.60 -12.33 -5.18
CA LEU A 50 9.46 -11.62 -4.61
C LEU A 50 9.06 -10.43 -5.48
N ASP A 51 10.03 -9.65 -5.97
CA ASP A 51 9.80 -8.49 -6.84
C ASP A 51 9.11 -8.89 -8.14
N ASP A 52 9.58 -9.96 -8.80
CA ASP A 52 8.96 -10.51 -10.00
C ASP A 52 7.51 -10.93 -9.75
N ALA A 53 7.24 -11.64 -8.64
CA ALA A 53 5.90 -12.11 -8.30
C ALA A 53 4.94 -10.95 -7.96
N LEU A 54 5.43 -9.92 -7.27
CA LEU A 54 4.66 -8.72 -6.97
C LEU A 54 4.41 -7.88 -8.22
N THR A 55 5.37 -7.82 -9.15
CA THR A 55 5.22 -7.15 -10.45
C THR A 55 4.16 -7.84 -11.32
N GLU A 56 4.10 -9.17 -11.33
CA GLU A 56 3.04 -9.93 -12.02
C GLU A 56 1.66 -9.63 -11.42
N LEU A 57 1.57 -9.60 -10.09
CA LEU A 57 0.33 -9.23 -9.39
C LEU A 57 -0.07 -7.78 -9.72
N GLN A 58 0.88 -6.84 -9.71
CA GLN A 58 0.64 -5.45 -10.07
C GLN A 58 0.04 -5.32 -11.47
N GLY A 59 0.60 -6.04 -12.46
CA GLY A 59 0.09 -6.05 -13.82
C GLY A 59 -1.34 -6.61 -13.95
N THR A 60 -1.69 -7.58 -13.10
CA THR A 60 -3.02 -8.20 -13.06
C THR A 60 -4.07 -7.30 -12.42
N GLU A 61 -3.72 -6.68 -11.29
CA GLU A 61 -4.66 -5.92 -10.46
C GLU A 61 -4.75 -4.45 -10.86
N GLY A 62 -3.75 -3.92 -11.56
CA GLY A 62 -3.71 -2.52 -12.00
C GLY A 62 -3.43 -1.54 -10.86
N TRP A 63 -2.74 -1.97 -9.82
CA TRP A 63 -2.27 -1.12 -8.72
C TRP A 63 -0.94 -0.43 -9.06
N ASP A 64 -0.51 0.46 -8.18
CA ASP A 64 0.88 0.92 -8.11
C ASP A 64 1.57 0.22 -6.93
N LEU A 65 2.73 -0.41 -7.19
CA LEU A 65 3.46 -1.21 -6.22
C LEU A 65 4.91 -0.77 -6.16
N PHE A 66 5.42 -0.67 -4.94
CA PHE A 66 6.82 -0.39 -4.66
C PHE A 66 7.36 -1.41 -3.66
N ILE A 67 8.52 -1.99 -3.96
CA ILE A 67 9.25 -2.86 -3.04
C ILE A 67 10.67 -2.34 -2.84
N ALA A 68 11.14 -2.36 -1.59
CA ALA A 68 12.50 -2.03 -1.23
C ALA A 68 13.00 -2.90 -0.08
N PHE A 69 14.31 -3.04 0.01
CA PHE A 69 14.96 -3.70 1.12
C PHE A 69 15.95 -2.76 1.80
N PHE A 70 15.67 -2.37 3.04
CA PHE A 70 16.56 -1.56 3.86
C PHE A 70 16.33 -1.81 5.34
N SER A 71 17.34 -1.52 6.17
CA SER A 71 17.30 -1.80 7.61
C SER A 71 16.97 -3.27 7.94
N LYS A 72 17.43 -4.21 7.08
CA LYS A 72 17.16 -5.66 7.16
C LYS A 72 15.68 -6.06 7.06
N LYS A 73 14.84 -5.15 6.58
CA LYS A 73 13.40 -5.37 6.39
C LYS A 73 13.05 -5.17 4.91
N TYR A 74 12.10 -5.96 4.45
CA TYR A 74 11.33 -5.66 3.25
C TYR A 74 10.30 -4.58 3.57
N HIS A 75 10.11 -3.68 2.61
CA HIS A 75 9.07 -2.66 2.61
C HIS A 75 8.34 -2.81 1.30
N VAL A 76 7.09 -3.27 1.36
CA VAL A 76 6.22 -3.39 0.19
C VAL A 76 5.09 -2.40 0.38
N ALA A 77 4.99 -1.40 -0.48
CA ALA A 77 3.91 -0.43 -0.47
C ALA A 77 3.03 -0.63 -1.70
N VAL A 78 1.71 -0.64 -1.50
CA VAL A 78 0.72 -0.80 -2.56
C VAL A 78 -0.26 0.34 -2.48
N SER A 79 -0.36 1.11 -3.56
CA SER A 79 -1.33 2.19 -3.71
C SER A 79 -2.37 1.81 -4.76
N PHE A 80 -3.64 2.02 -4.43
CA PHE A 80 -4.77 1.70 -5.29
C PHE A 80 -5.89 2.70 -5.08
N TYR A 81 -6.77 2.88 -6.07
CA TYR A 81 -7.91 3.75 -5.89
C TYR A 81 -8.84 3.20 -4.81
N THR A 82 -9.24 4.02 -3.84
CA THR A 82 -10.07 3.59 -2.70
C THR A 82 -11.41 2.97 -3.14
N ALA A 83 -11.91 3.33 -4.32
CA ALA A 83 -13.14 2.77 -4.88
C ALA A 83 -12.94 1.48 -5.71
N GLN A 84 -11.69 1.12 -6.02
CA GLN A 84 -11.37 -0.06 -6.83
C GLN A 84 -11.54 -1.35 -6.03
N GLU A 85 -11.06 -1.37 -4.79
CA GLU A 85 -10.99 -2.60 -4.00
C GLU A 85 -10.94 -2.27 -2.50
N SER A 86 -11.32 -3.22 -1.65
CA SER A 86 -11.18 -3.04 -0.21
C SER A 86 -9.75 -3.28 0.26
N GLN A 87 -9.37 -2.58 1.33
CA GLN A 87 -8.05 -2.72 1.95
C GLN A 87 -7.74 -4.17 2.35
N ASP A 88 -8.72 -4.89 2.88
CA ASP A 88 -8.54 -6.27 3.35
C ASP A 88 -8.29 -7.25 2.20
N GLU A 89 -8.92 -7.04 1.04
CA GLU A 89 -8.69 -7.85 -0.16
C GLU A 89 -7.27 -7.64 -0.72
N VAL A 90 -6.82 -6.38 -0.83
CA VAL A 90 -5.44 -6.05 -1.24
C VAL A 90 -4.44 -6.69 -0.28
N ILE A 91 -4.70 -6.58 1.02
CA ILE A 91 -3.86 -7.19 2.06
C ILE A 91 -3.75 -8.70 1.90
N ALA A 92 -4.87 -9.38 1.71
CA ALA A 92 -4.88 -10.83 1.54
C ALA A 92 -4.09 -11.28 0.30
N LYS A 93 -4.22 -10.55 -0.82
CA LYS A 93 -3.49 -10.84 -2.07
C LYS A 93 -1.98 -10.70 -1.90
N ILE A 94 -1.51 -9.59 -1.32
CA ILE A 94 -0.07 -9.36 -1.10
C ILE A 94 0.52 -10.36 -0.12
N GLN A 95 -0.19 -10.64 0.98
CA GLN A 95 0.24 -11.68 1.92
C GLN A 95 0.30 -13.07 1.28
N GLY A 96 -0.62 -13.37 0.35
CA GLY A 96 -0.59 -14.60 -0.44
C GLY A 96 0.72 -14.74 -1.22
N VAL A 97 1.16 -13.68 -1.91
CA VAL A 97 2.42 -13.65 -2.66
C VAL A 97 3.62 -13.77 -1.72
N ILE A 98 3.67 -12.97 -0.64
CA ILE A 98 4.75 -13.04 0.36
C ILE A 98 4.86 -14.47 0.92
N LYS A 99 3.73 -15.08 1.27
CA LYS A 99 3.69 -16.44 1.81
C LYS A 99 4.15 -17.50 0.80
N ALA A 100 3.83 -17.33 -0.48
CA ALA A 100 4.25 -18.25 -1.53
C ALA A 100 5.78 -18.22 -1.73
N GLN A 101 6.40 -17.04 -1.69
CA GLN A 101 7.83 -16.88 -1.95
C GLN A 101 8.70 -17.11 -0.69
N LEU A 102 8.25 -16.60 0.45
CA LEU A 102 9.05 -16.50 1.67
C LEU A 102 8.55 -17.42 2.81
N GLY A 103 7.36 -18.01 2.67
CA GLY A 103 6.70 -18.72 3.75
C GLY A 103 6.02 -17.80 4.76
N GLU A 104 5.68 -18.31 5.94
CA GLU A 104 5.06 -17.48 6.97
C GLU A 104 6.08 -16.56 7.63
N VAL A 105 5.89 -15.25 7.44
CA VAL A 105 6.71 -14.19 8.04
C VAL A 105 5.85 -13.30 8.92
N ALA A 106 6.43 -12.78 9.99
CA ALA A 106 5.76 -11.80 10.83
C ALA A 106 5.72 -10.45 10.11
N THR A 107 4.52 -10.01 9.73
CA THR A 107 4.32 -8.76 8.98
C THR A 107 3.61 -7.71 9.81
N THR A 108 4.20 -6.52 9.86
CA THR A 108 3.55 -5.29 10.31
C THR A 108 2.92 -4.60 9.12
N ILE A 109 1.67 -4.18 9.23
CA ILE A 109 0.94 -3.53 8.14
C ILE A 109 0.51 -2.14 8.58
N LEU A 110 0.85 -1.12 7.80
CA LEU A 110 0.35 0.24 7.92
C LEU A 110 -0.63 0.48 6.78
N ALA A 111 -1.78 1.11 7.05
CA ALA A 111 -2.75 1.38 5.99
C ALA A 111 -3.47 2.72 6.21
N GLY A 112 -3.67 3.47 5.13
CA GLY A 112 -4.36 4.75 5.19
C GLY A 112 -4.47 5.44 3.83
N ASP A 113 -4.75 6.74 3.85
CA ASP A 113 -4.86 7.55 2.64
C ASP A 113 -3.46 7.82 2.06
N ALA A 114 -3.26 7.51 0.77
CA ALA A 114 -1.95 7.66 0.12
C ALA A 114 -1.49 9.13 0.02
N ASN A 115 -2.44 10.07 -0.07
CA ASN A 115 -2.15 11.49 -0.30
C ASN A 115 -2.19 12.32 0.98
N TYR A 116 -2.99 11.89 1.96
CA TYR A 116 -3.28 12.64 3.18
C TYR A 116 -2.95 11.88 4.47
N GLY A 117 -2.40 10.67 4.39
CA GLY A 117 -1.90 9.97 5.56
C GLY A 117 -0.68 10.66 6.15
N ASP A 118 -0.60 10.72 7.49
CA ASP A 118 0.60 11.12 8.22
C ASP A 118 1.62 9.98 8.24
N TRP A 119 2.16 9.66 7.06
CA TRP A 119 3.11 8.55 6.87
C TRP A 119 4.40 8.80 7.65
N ASP A 120 4.95 10.01 7.57
CA ASP A 120 6.16 10.41 8.31
C ASP A 120 5.99 10.23 9.83
N GLY A 121 4.84 10.66 10.38
CA GLY A 121 4.52 10.46 11.80
C GLY A 121 4.25 9.00 12.17
N SER A 122 3.78 8.19 11.23
CA SER A 122 3.48 6.77 11.43
C SER A 122 4.71 5.86 11.41
N TYR A 123 5.83 6.36 10.87
CA TYR A 123 7.09 5.62 10.79
C TYR A 123 8.00 5.80 12.01
N ALA A 124 7.61 6.66 12.95
CA ALA A 124 8.30 6.79 14.23
C ALA A 124 8.13 5.50 15.05
N GLU A 125 9.06 4.55 14.85
CA GLU A 125 9.34 3.46 15.80
C GLU A 125 9.99 4.00 17.09
#